data_AF-A0A948B0D1-F1
#
_entry.id   AF-A0A948B0D1-F1
#
_cell.length_a   1.000
_cell.length_b   1.000
_cell.length_c   1.000
_cell.angle_alpha   90.00
_cell.angle_beta   90.00
_cell.angle_gamma   90.00
#
_symmetry.space_group_name_H-M   'P 1'
#
loop_
_entity.id
_entity.type
_entity.pdbx_description
1 polymer ?
#
loop_
_entity_poly.entity_id
_entity_poly.type
_entity_poly.pdbx_seq_one_letter_code
_entity_poly.pdbx_strand_id
1 'polypeptide(L)'
;MKASIQTLLLFVDGLGLGPVDGEHNPLYSGACPHLARLLREEAVPIDAQLGVPGLPQSATGQAALLTGVNAPAVMGRHIEGLPGPRLKELVREMNLFSTLVARGYRATFANAYFTDDVDEVRARRHQSVTTVAALHGLGTVRDTAALLRQEAVYHDLTRRTLRERGFAGPLVTPAEAGRHLAALAGEHDFTLFEYFQTDRAGHGGDTQVIRRVLGELDEFLGVLLPFPCEDGRLFILTSDHGNIEDSSTHGHTENPVPFVALGAGAAELRRKVRSLTDITPALLELYP
;
A
#
# COMPACT_ATOMS: atom_id res chain seq x y z
N MET A 1 18.51 -24.79 -1.49
CA MET A 1 17.21 -24.07 -1.57
C MET A 1 17.52 -22.60 -1.31
N LYS A 2 17.16 -21.66 -2.20
CA LYS A 2 17.23 -20.24 -1.85
C LYS A 2 16.34 -20.06 -0.60
N ALA A 3 16.83 -19.38 0.43
CA ALA A 3 16.01 -19.08 1.60
C ALA A 3 14.76 -18.32 1.13
N SER A 4 13.57 -18.70 1.59
CA SER A 4 12.33 -17.96 1.27
C SER A 4 12.46 -16.57 1.86
N ILE A 5 12.26 -15.55 1.04
CA ILE A 5 12.22 -14.15 1.47
C ILE A 5 10.84 -13.89 2.08
N GLN A 6 10.81 -13.17 3.18
CA GLN A 6 9.57 -12.65 3.78
C GLN A 6 9.47 -11.16 3.45
N THR A 7 8.56 -10.81 2.53
CA THR A 7 8.36 -9.43 2.12
C THR A 7 7.15 -8.80 2.79
N LEU A 8 7.35 -7.63 3.37
CA LEU A 8 6.29 -6.70 3.77
C LEU A 8 6.26 -5.51 2.80
N LEU A 9 5.21 -5.40 2.01
CA LEU A 9 4.92 -4.25 1.16
C LEU A 9 3.89 -3.35 1.85
N LEU A 10 4.33 -2.17 2.28
CA LEU A 10 3.50 -1.07 2.76
C LEU A 10 3.14 -0.15 1.59
N PHE A 11 1.92 -0.27 1.09
CA PHE A 11 1.39 0.59 0.04
C PHE A 11 0.68 1.78 0.69
N VAL A 12 1.21 2.99 0.51
CA VAL A 12 0.66 4.23 1.06
C VAL A 12 0.04 5.04 -0.07
N ASP A 13 -1.30 5.05 -0.16
CA ASP A 13 -2.04 5.71 -1.25
C ASP A 13 -1.90 7.24 -1.15
N GLY A 14 -1.68 7.90 -2.28
CA GLY A 14 -1.56 9.37 -2.33
C GLY A 14 -0.28 9.93 -1.69
N LEU A 15 0.83 9.17 -1.69
CA LEU A 15 2.14 9.64 -1.24
C LEU A 15 3.09 9.92 -2.42
N GLY A 16 3.41 11.20 -2.67
CA GLY A 16 4.40 11.62 -3.66
C GLY A 16 5.72 12.12 -3.06
N LEU A 17 6.67 12.43 -3.93
CA LEU A 17 7.94 13.07 -3.59
C LEU A 17 7.95 14.52 -4.07
N GLY A 18 7.47 15.42 -3.22
CA GLY A 18 7.56 16.87 -3.39
C GLY A 18 8.84 17.46 -2.78
N PRO A 19 9.00 18.79 -2.83
CA PRO A 19 10.15 19.48 -2.23
C PRO A 19 10.29 19.20 -0.72
N VAL A 20 11.52 19.28 -0.22
CA VAL A 20 11.85 19.04 1.20
C VAL A 20 11.67 20.33 2.00
N ASP A 21 10.43 20.72 2.23
CA ASP A 21 10.08 21.92 3.01
C ASP A 21 8.85 21.68 3.90
N GLY A 22 8.87 22.20 5.12
CA GLY A 22 7.78 21.98 6.08
C GLY A 22 6.59 22.95 5.95
N GLU A 23 6.68 23.92 5.04
CA GLU A 23 5.67 24.96 4.85
C GLU A 23 4.58 24.50 3.88
N HIS A 24 4.96 23.85 2.78
CA HIS A 24 4.08 23.39 1.70
C HIS A 24 4.02 21.87 1.57
N ASN A 25 5.02 21.15 2.10
CA ASN A 25 5.00 19.69 2.12
C ASN A 25 4.74 19.17 3.54
N PRO A 26 3.51 18.70 3.84
CA PRO A 26 3.14 18.18 5.15
C PRO A 26 4.04 17.05 5.67
N LEU A 27 4.70 16.28 4.78
CA LEU A 27 5.64 15.22 5.15
C LEU A 27 6.84 15.77 5.93
N TYR A 28 7.22 17.03 5.72
CA TYR A 28 8.34 17.68 6.40
C TYR A 28 7.92 18.71 7.45
N SER A 29 6.63 18.74 7.82
CA SER A 29 6.06 19.63 8.84
C SER A 29 6.44 19.26 10.30
N GLY A 30 7.23 18.20 10.48
CA GLY A 30 7.60 17.61 11.77
C GLY A 30 6.58 16.62 12.34
N ALA A 31 5.45 16.39 11.67
CA ALA A 31 4.41 15.45 12.13
C ALA A 31 4.80 13.97 11.98
N CYS A 32 5.65 13.63 11.00
CA CYS A 32 6.05 12.26 10.68
C CYS A 32 7.57 12.12 10.48
N PRO A 33 8.38 12.22 11.55
CA PRO A 33 9.84 12.21 11.46
C PRO A 33 10.45 10.91 10.90
N HIS A 34 9.89 9.74 11.21
CA HIS A 34 10.36 8.46 10.67
C HIS A 34 10.09 8.37 9.16
N LEU A 35 8.86 8.71 8.73
CA LEU A 35 8.50 8.71 7.31
C LEU A 35 9.36 9.73 6.54
N ALA A 36 9.45 10.96 7.04
CA ALA A 36 10.24 12.02 6.42
C ALA A 36 11.71 11.62 6.23
N ARG A 37 12.30 10.98 7.25
CA ARG A 37 13.67 10.48 7.20
C ARG A 37 13.81 9.34 6.19
N LEU A 38 12.90 8.36 6.23
CA LEU A 38 12.90 7.22 5.31
C LEU A 38 12.84 7.68 3.86
N LEU A 39 11.94 8.61 3.54
CA LEU A 39 11.81 9.14 2.18
C LEU A 39 13.07 9.89 1.73
N ARG A 40 13.67 10.68 2.63
CA ARG A 40 14.89 11.45 2.32
C ARG A 40 16.12 10.57 2.09
N GLU A 41 16.28 9.53 2.91
CA GLU A 41 17.50 8.72 2.92
C GLU A 41 17.42 7.51 1.97
N GLU A 42 16.22 6.95 1.75
CA GLU A 42 16.08 5.61 1.15
C GLU A 42 15.18 5.56 -0.09
N ALA A 43 14.39 6.59 -0.40
CA ALA A 43 13.48 6.55 -1.53
C ALA A 43 14.19 6.75 -2.87
N VAL A 44 13.85 5.88 -3.83
CA VAL A 44 14.12 6.09 -5.25
C VAL A 44 12.84 6.67 -5.88
N PRO A 45 12.90 7.79 -6.60
CA PRO A 45 11.73 8.31 -7.31
C PRO A 45 11.39 7.38 -8.49
N ILE A 46 10.12 7.02 -8.61
CA ILE A 46 9.61 6.21 -9.73
C ILE A 46 8.43 6.90 -10.42
N ASP A 47 8.29 6.62 -11.72
CA ASP A 47 7.25 7.19 -12.57
C ASP A 47 5.86 6.56 -12.32
N ALA A 48 4.89 7.43 -12.02
CA ALA A 48 3.47 7.09 -11.88
C ALA A 48 2.62 7.53 -13.09
N GLN A 49 3.15 8.36 -14.00
CA GLN A 49 2.44 8.84 -15.19
C GLN A 49 2.42 7.79 -16.30
N LEU A 50 3.44 6.93 -16.36
CA LEU A 50 3.53 5.79 -17.28
C LEU A 50 3.40 6.19 -18.76
N GLY A 51 3.83 7.41 -19.10
CA GLY A 51 3.74 7.98 -20.44
C GLY A 51 2.32 8.24 -20.94
N VAL A 52 1.30 8.22 -20.06
CA VAL A 52 -0.10 8.49 -20.41
C VAL A 52 -0.48 9.90 -19.95
N PRO A 53 -1.05 10.76 -20.83
CA PRO A 53 -1.43 12.12 -20.45
C PRO A 53 -2.44 12.17 -19.30
N GLY A 54 -2.28 13.19 -18.45
CA GLY A 54 -3.12 13.43 -17.27
C GLY A 54 -2.41 13.05 -15.96
N LEU A 55 -3.05 13.41 -14.85
CA LEU A 55 -2.56 13.08 -13.52
C LEU A 55 -2.64 11.55 -13.29
N PRO A 56 -1.65 10.94 -12.62
CA PRO A 56 -1.78 9.59 -12.09
C PRO A 56 -3.02 9.45 -11.21
N GLN A 57 -3.69 8.30 -11.24
CA GLN A 57 -4.95 8.05 -10.54
C GLN A 57 -5.00 6.65 -9.93
N SER A 58 -5.73 6.51 -8.82
CA SER A 58 -5.68 5.31 -7.98
C SER A 58 -6.05 4.02 -8.71
N ALA A 59 -7.18 3.97 -9.44
CA ALA A 59 -7.63 2.71 -10.04
C ALA A 59 -6.60 2.16 -11.04
N THR A 60 -6.08 3.00 -11.93
CA THR A 60 -5.07 2.58 -12.91
C THR A 60 -3.68 2.45 -12.31
N GLY A 61 -3.32 3.27 -11.32
CA GLY A 61 -2.03 3.22 -10.63
C GLY A 61 -1.87 1.94 -9.81
N GLN A 62 -2.84 1.63 -8.96
CA GLN A 62 -2.89 0.36 -8.21
C GLN A 62 -2.87 -0.86 -9.14
N ALA A 63 -3.61 -0.81 -10.25
CA ALA A 63 -3.60 -1.90 -11.23
C ALA A 63 -2.22 -2.04 -11.88
N ALA A 64 -1.56 -0.94 -12.27
CA ALA A 64 -0.22 -1.02 -12.83
C ALA A 64 0.80 -1.59 -11.85
N LEU A 65 0.76 -1.14 -10.59
CA LEU A 65 1.59 -1.65 -9.50
C LEU A 65 1.41 -3.16 -9.31
N LEU A 66 0.16 -3.64 -9.18
CA LEU A 66 -0.13 -5.03 -8.83
C LEU A 66 -0.03 -6.02 -9.99
N THR A 67 -0.09 -5.53 -11.23
CA THR A 67 -0.07 -6.41 -12.42
C THR A 67 1.23 -6.32 -13.21
N GLY A 68 1.99 -5.23 -13.08
CA GLY A 68 3.11 -4.90 -13.96
C GLY A 68 2.70 -4.44 -15.36
N VAL A 69 1.39 -4.31 -15.63
CA VAL A 69 0.86 -3.85 -16.92
C VAL A 69 0.65 -2.34 -16.88
N ASN A 70 0.93 -1.64 -17.98
CA ASN A 70 0.56 -0.22 -18.11
C ASN A 70 -0.97 -0.07 -18.23
N ALA A 71 -1.67 -0.18 -17.10
CA ALA A 71 -3.12 -0.10 -17.01
C ALA A 71 -3.71 1.22 -17.57
N PRO A 72 -3.14 2.41 -17.33
CA PRO A 72 -3.70 3.62 -17.95
C PRO A 72 -3.58 3.59 -19.47
N ALA A 73 -2.52 3.01 -20.05
CA ALA A 73 -2.42 2.84 -21.50
C ALA A 73 -3.47 1.85 -22.04
N VAL A 74 -3.69 0.72 -21.35
CA VAL A 74 -4.74 -0.26 -21.70
C VAL A 74 -6.14 0.37 -21.67
N MET A 75 -6.38 1.25 -20.68
CA MET A 75 -7.65 1.95 -20.51
C MET A 75 -7.77 3.21 -21.37
N GLY A 76 -6.67 3.65 -22.01
CA GLY A 76 -6.58 4.87 -22.82
C GLY A 76 -6.52 6.17 -22.02
N ARG A 77 -6.47 6.11 -20.69
CA ARG A 77 -6.36 7.24 -19.74
C ARG A 77 -6.14 6.73 -18.33
N HIS A 78 -5.73 7.63 -17.43
CA HIS A 78 -5.81 7.42 -15.99
C HIS A 78 -7.28 7.36 -15.51
N ILE A 79 -7.57 6.49 -14.54
CA ILE A 79 -8.91 6.31 -13.95
C ILE A 79 -8.84 6.50 -12.44
N GLU A 80 -9.64 7.45 -11.94
CA GLU A 80 -9.78 7.77 -10.51
C GLU A 80 -10.58 6.72 -9.73
N GLY A 81 -10.33 6.66 -8.42
CA GLY A 81 -11.14 5.89 -7.48
C GLY A 81 -11.13 4.38 -7.73
N LEU A 82 -12.31 3.81 -8.02
CA LEU A 82 -12.52 2.36 -8.05
C LEU A 82 -12.52 1.79 -9.48
N PRO A 83 -11.99 0.56 -9.69
CA PRO A 83 -11.92 -0.05 -11.01
C PRO A 83 -13.30 -0.38 -11.60
N GLY A 84 -13.51 0.02 -12.85
CA GLY A 84 -14.63 -0.44 -13.68
C GLY A 84 -14.44 -1.89 -14.17
N PRO A 85 -15.46 -2.50 -14.82
CA PRO A 85 -15.46 -3.92 -15.21
C PRO A 85 -14.22 -4.37 -15.98
N ARG A 86 -13.84 -3.63 -17.03
CA ARG A 86 -12.66 -3.94 -17.86
C ARG A 86 -11.35 -3.90 -17.07
N LEU A 87 -11.22 -2.98 -16.12
CA LEU A 87 -10.02 -2.90 -15.28
C LEU A 87 -10.00 -4.03 -14.24
N LYS A 88 -11.17 -4.44 -13.72
CA LYS A 88 -11.28 -5.63 -12.87
C LYS A 88 -10.90 -6.90 -13.63
N GLU A 89 -11.25 -7.02 -14.91
CA GLU A 89 -10.85 -8.14 -15.76
C GLU A 89 -9.33 -8.21 -15.90
N LEU A 90 -8.67 -7.08 -16.20
CA LEU A 90 -7.20 -7.00 -16.27
C LEU A 90 -6.53 -7.48 -14.97
N VAL A 91 -7.01 -7.01 -13.82
CA VAL A 91 -6.46 -7.38 -12.50
C VAL A 91 -6.69 -8.86 -12.18
N ARG A 92 -7.80 -9.44 -12.65
CA ARG A 92 -8.09 -10.88 -12.48
C ARG A 92 -7.25 -11.74 -13.41
N GLU A 93 -6.98 -11.29 -14.63
CA GLU A 93 -6.15 -12.05 -15.56
C GLU A 93 -4.74 -12.28 -14.99
N MET A 94 -4.16 -11.26 -14.36
CA MET A 94 -2.84 -11.35 -13.75
C MET A 94 -2.70 -10.32 -12.64
N ASN A 95 -2.31 -10.75 -11.45
CA ASN A 95 -1.88 -9.87 -10.37
C ASN A 95 -0.84 -10.58 -9.50
N LEU A 96 -0.11 -9.80 -8.69
CA LEU A 96 0.96 -10.27 -7.83
C LEU A 96 0.53 -11.43 -6.91
N PHE A 97 -0.64 -11.36 -6.28
CA PHE A 97 -1.13 -12.44 -5.42
C PHE A 97 -1.36 -13.74 -6.19
N SER A 98 -2.08 -13.66 -7.32
CA SER A 98 -2.35 -14.83 -8.17
C SER A 98 -1.04 -15.51 -8.60
N THR A 99 -0.03 -14.73 -9.00
CA THR A 99 1.25 -15.28 -9.45
C THR A 99 2.03 -15.90 -8.31
N LEU A 100 2.07 -15.27 -7.12
CA LEU A 100 2.74 -15.83 -5.94
C LEU A 100 2.11 -17.14 -5.50
N VAL A 101 0.78 -17.20 -5.41
CA VAL A 101 0.03 -18.41 -5.03
C VAL A 101 0.21 -19.51 -6.07
N ALA A 102 0.18 -19.19 -7.38
CA ALA A 102 0.43 -20.16 -8.44
C ALA A 102 1.85 -20.75 -8.39
N ARG A 103 2.83 -20.02 -7.86
CA ARG A 103 4.20 -20.49 -7.63
C ARG A 103 4.40 -21.20 -6.27
N GLY A 104 3.34 -21.35 -5.47
CA GLY A 104 3.37 -22.08 -4.20
C GLY A 104 3.82 -21.24 -2.99
N TYR A 105 3.92 -19.92 -3.11
CA TYR A 105 4.27 -19.03 -2.00
C TYR A 105 3.03 -18.62 -1.19
N ARG A 106 3.22 -18.45 0.12
CA ARG A 106 2.17 -17.99 1.03
C ARG A 106 2.10 -16.47 1.01
N ALA A 107 1.14 -15.95 0.26
CA ALA A 107 0.87 -14.52 0.17
C ALA A 107 -0.37 -14.11 0.99
N THR A 108 -0.41 -12.87 1.48
CA THR A 108 -1.60 -12.35 2.16
C THR A 108 -1.81 -10.84 1.96
N PHE A 109 -3.08 -10.44 2.02
CA PHE A 109 -3.51 -9.05 2.12
C PHE A 109 -3.91 -8.75 3.57
N ALA A 110 -3.20 -7.85 4.23
CA ALA A 110 -3.30 -7.62 5.67
C ALA A 110 -4.51 -6.79 6.08
N ASN A 111 -5.12 -6.03 5.16
CA ASN A 111 -6.24 -5.15 5.46
C ASN A 111 -7.47 -5.95 5.93
N ALA A 112 -8.03 -5.53 7.06
CA ALA A 112 -9.24 -6.09 7.62
C ALA A 112 -10.50 -5.45 7.03
N TYR A 113 -11.52 -6.28 6.82
CA TYR A 113 -12.88 -5.89 6.50
C TYR A 113 -13.76 -6.17 7.71
N PHE A 114 -14.51 -5.16 8.14
CA PHE A 114 -15.53 -5.35 9.16
C PHE A 114 -16.77 -5.98 8.53
N THR A 115 -16.78 -7.31 8.59
CA THR A 115 -17.80 -8.27 8.15
C THR A 115 -17.53 -9.60 8.89
N ASP A 116 -18.55 -10.44 9.00
CA ASP A 116 -18.42 -11.83 9.47
C ASP A 116 -18.51 -12.84 8.31
N ASP A 117 -18.77 -12.36 7.09
CA ASP A 117 -18.87 -13.17 5.88
C ASP A 117 -18.12 -12.52 4.71
N VAL A 118 -17.03 -13.15 4.29
CA VAL A 118 -16.18 -12.69 3.18
C VAL A 118 -16.96 -12.63 1.86
N ASP A 119 -18.01 -13.43 1.69
CA ASP A 119 -18.82 -13.39 0.47
C ASP A 119 -19.62 -12.08 0.35
N GLU A 120 -19.92 -11.39 1.46
CA GLU A 120 -20.44 -10.02 1.41
C GLU A 120 -19.47 -9.07 0.70
N VAL A 121 -18.16 -9.21 0.97
CA VAL A 121 -17.11 -8.41 0.32
C VAL A 121 -17.00 -8.78 -1.16
N ARG A 122 -17.13 -10.07 -1.48
CA ARG A 122 -17.13 -10.58 -2.87
C ARG A 122 -18.31 -10.03 -3.67
N ALA A 123 -19.48 -9.93 -3.05
CA ALA A 123 -20.71 -9.44 -3.67
C ALA A 123 -20.76 -7.91 -3.80
N ARG A 124 -19.85 -7.15 -3.18
CA ARG A 124 -19.83 -5.68 -3.30
C ARG A 124 -19.67 -5.27 -4.76
N ARG A 125 -20.61 -4.44 -5.22
CA ARG A 125 -20.53 -3.76 -6.53
C ARG A 125 -19.21 -2.99 -6.67
N HIS A 126 -18.83 -2.30 -5.60
CA HIS A 126 -17.68 -1.42 -5.51
C HIS A 126 -16.58 -2.08 -4.66
N GLN A 127 -15.42 -2.32 -5.28
CA GLN A 127 -14.25 -2.97 -4.69
C GLN A 127 -13.02 -2.19 -5.14
N SER A 128 -12.06 -1.94 -4.26
CA SER A 128 -10.75 -1.39 -4.66
C SER A 128 -9.99 -2.38 -5.54
N VAL A 129 -8.94 -1.92 -6.21
CA VAL A 129 -8.09 -2.80 -7.03
C VAL A 129 -7.42 -3.86 -6.17
N THR A 130 -6.90 -3.47 -5.00
CA THR A 130 -6.35 -4.38 -3.98
C THR A 130 -7.37 -5.43 -3.54
N THR A 131 -8.63 -5.04 -3.30
CA THR A 131 -9.73 -5.98 -2.96
C THR A 131 -9.95 -7.00 -4.09
N VAL A 132 -9.99 -6.54 -5.34
CA VAL A 132 -10.20 -7.41 -6.52
C VAL A 132 -9.04 -8.39 -6.66
N ALA A 133 -7.80 -7.92 -6.51
CA ALA A 133 -6.61 -8.75 -6.56
C ALA A 133 -6.58 -9.79 -5.43
N ALA A 134 -6.87 -9.39 -4.19
CA ALA A 134 -6.89 -10.28 -3.04
C ALA A 134 -7.96 -11.37 -3.17
N LEU A 135 -9.21 -11.00 -3.48
CA LEU A 135 -10.30 -11.96 -3.64
C LEU A 135 -10.09 -12.94 -4.79
N HIS A 136 -9.36 -12.52 -5.83
CA HIS A 136 -9.05 -13.37 -6.97
C HIS A 136 -7.82 -14.27 -6.71
N GLY A 137 -6.70 -13.69 -6.27
CA GLY A 137 -5.43 -14.40 -6.09
C GLY A 137 -5.33 -15.20 -4.80
N LEU A 138 -5.92 -14.70 -3.71
CA LEU A 138 -5.90 -15.35 -2.39
C LEU A 138 -7.19 -16.12 -2.09
N GLY A 139 -8.24 -15.88 -2.87
CA GLY A 139 -9.58 -16.45 -2.65
C GLY A 139 -10.32 -15.85 -1.45
N THR A 140 -9.71 -14.96 -0.66
CA THR A 140 -10.29 -14.41 0.57
C THR A 140 -9.75 -13.02 0.90
N VAL A 141 -10.36 -12.37 1.90
CA VAL A 141 -9.84 -11.19 2.61
C VAL A 141 -9.93 -11.44 4.11
N ARG A 142 -9.29 -10.59 4.92
CA ARG A 142 -9.29 -10.74 6.38
C ARG A 142 -10.55 -10.13 6.98
N ASP A 143 -11.29 -10.92 7.74
CA ASP A 143 -12.57 -10.56 8.35
C ASP A 143 -12.41 -9.98 9.78
N THR A 144 -13.55 -9.76 10.45
CA THR A 144 -13.57 -9.28 11.84
C THR A 144 -12.88 -10.26 12.79
N ALA A 145 -13.02 -11.57 12.55
CA ALA A 145 -12.40 -12.59 13.40
C ALA A 145 -10.87 -12.54 13.30
N ALA A 146 -10.32 -12.39 12.09
CA ALA A 146 -8.89 -12.20 11.86
C ALA A 146 -8.38 -10.90 12.54
N LEU A 147 -9.14 -9.80 12.46
CA LEU A 147 -8.81 -8.55 13.15
C LEU A 147 -8.75 -8.74 14.68
N LEU A 148 -9.69 -9.49 15.27
CA LEU A 148 -9.73 -9.78 16.70
C LEU A 148 -8.60 -10.71 17.15
N ARG A 149 -8.16 -11.64 16.28
CA ARG A 149 -6.98 -12.50 16.51
C ARG A 149 -5.64 -11.78 16.27
N GLN A 150 -5.66 -10.48 15.95
CA GLN A 150 -4.46 -9.70 15.62
C GLN A 150 -3.75 -10.16 14.34
N GLU A 151 -4.44 -10.92 13.50
CA GLU A 151 -3.95 -11.41 12.21
C GLU A 151 -4.33 -10.45 11.07
N ALA A 152 -4.79 -9.23 11.36
CA ALA A 152 -5.18 -8.24 10.37
C ALA A 152 -5.05 -6.82 10.92
N VAL A 153 -4.90 -5.85 10.02
CA VAL A 153 -4.85 -4.42 10.37
C VAL A 153 -6.00 -3.69 9.70
N TYR A 154 -6.73 -2.88 10.46
CA TYR A 154 -7.79 -2.06 9.90
C TYR A 154 -7.21 -0.77 9.32
N HIS A 155 -7.82 -0.23 8.26
CA HIS A 155 -7.24 0.84 7.44
C HIS A 155 -6.96 2.16 8.20
N ASP A 156 -7.63 2.42 9.31
CA ASP A 156 -7.39 3.60 10.17
C ASP A 156 -6.37 3.35 11.29
N LEU A 157 -5.71 2.18 11.27
CA LEU A 157 -4.73 1.67 12.23
C LEU A 157 -5.23 1.47 13.67
N THR A 158 -6.31 2.13 14.07
CA THR A 158 -6.74 2.25 15.47
C THR A 158 -8.06 1.55 15.77
N ARG A 159 -8.80 1.16 14.73
CA ARG A 159 -10.18 0.62 14.75
C ARG A 159 -11.20 1.64 15.24
N ARG A 160 -10.83 2.92 15.35
CA ARG A 160 -11.68 3.97 15.93
C ARG A 160 -12.91 4.22 15.07
N THR A 161 -12.73 4.29 13.76
CA THR A 161 -13.82 4.50 12.79
C THR A 161 -14.80 3.33 12.75
N LEU A 162 -14.41 2.13 13.20
CA LEU A 162 -15.33 1.01 13.33
C LEU A 162 -16.37 1.19 14.43
N ARG A 163 -16.13 2.06 15.43
CA ARG A 163 -17.11 2.36 16.48
C ARG A 163 -18.41 2.91 15.90
N GLU A 164 -18.31 3.76 14.87
CA GLU A 164 -19.46 4.32 14.16
C GLU A 164 -20.31 3.24 13.46
N ARG A 165 -19.71 2.07 13.21
CA ARG A 165 -20.34 0.91 12.58
C ARG A 165 -20.77 -0.17 13.59
N GLY A 166 -20.68 0.10 14.89
CA GLY A 166 -21.12 -0.82 15.94
C GLY A 166 -20.07 -1.84 16.39
N PHE A 167 -18.80 -1.69 15.99
CA PHE A 167 -17.74 -2.55 16.51
C PHE A 167 -17.59 -2.39 18.02
N ALA A 168 -17.60 -3.50 18.75
CA ALA A 168 -17.44 -3.54 20.22
C ALA A 168 -16.09 -4.12 20.69
N GLY A 169 -15.21 -4.54 19.77
CA GLY A 169 -13.90 -5.11 20.11
C GLY A 169 -12.87 -4.08 20.59
N PRO A 170 -11.64 -4.48 20.94
CA PRO A 170 -10.62 -3.57 21.45
C PRO A 170 -10.11 -2.61 20.37
N LEU A 171 -9.93 -1.34 20.75
CA LEU A 171 -9.14 -0.38 19.98
C LEU A 171 -7.65 -0.70 20.18
N VAL A 172 -6.82 -0.20 19.27
CA VAL A 172 -5.36 -0.36 19.33
C VAL A 172 -4.69 0.98 18.99
N THR A 173 -3.43 1.15 19.39
CA THR A 173 -2.60 2.27 18.92
C THR A 173 -2.01 1.96 17.53
N PRO A 174 -1.57 2.97 16.77
CA PRO A 174 -0.82 2.72 15.54
C PRO A 174 0.42 1.84 15.76
N ALA A 175 1.17 2.01 16.85
CA ALA A 175 2.29 1.13 17.17
C ALA A 175 1.86 -0.33 17.39
N GLU A 176 0.72 -0.58 18.05
CA GLU A 176 0.18 -1.94 18.22
C GLU A 176 -0.23 -2.56 16.88
N ALA A 177 -0.90 -1.80 16.00
CA ALA A 177 -1.19 -2.24 14.65
C ALA A 177 0.08 -2.57 13.84
N GLY A 178 1.16 -1.79 14.02
CA GLY A 178 2.45 -2.05 13.39
C GLY A 178 3.04 -3.39 13.85
N ARG A 179 2.93 -3.72 15.14
CA ARG A 179 3.37 -5.02 15.68
C ARG A 179 2.55 -6.18 15.10
N HIS A 180 1.23 -6.02 14.99
CA HIS A 180 0.38 -7.04 14.36
C HIS A 180 0.77 -7.28 12.90
N LEU A 181 1.03 -6.21 12.13
CA LEU A 181 1.46 -6.34 10.74
C LEU A 181 2.84 -7.01 10.61
N ALA A 182 3.82 -6.63 11.44
CA ALA A 182 5.15 -7.23 11.43
C ALA A 182 5.10 -8.73 11.78
N ALA A 183 4.30 -9.10 12.78
CA ALA A 183 4.08 -10.51 13.14
C ALA A 183 3.45 -11.29 11.98
N LEU A 184 2.38 -10.74 11.38
CA LEU A 184 1.73 -11.36 10.24
C LEU A 184 2.68 -11.53 9.05
N ALA A 185 3.51 -10.53 8.76
CA ALA A 185 4.50 -10.58 7.70
C ALA A 185 5.59 -11.63 7.96
N GLY A 186 5.93 -11.90 9.22
CA GLY A 186 6.83 -12.99 9.62
C GLY A 186 6.24 -14.39 9.44
N GLU A 187 4.94 -14.53 9.19
CA GLU A 187 4.28 -15.82 8.97
C GLU A 187 4.06 -16.15 7.49
N HIS A 188 4.30 -15.18 6.59
CA HIS A 188 4.01 -15.27 5.17
C HIS A 188 5.28 -15.00 4.35
N ASP A 189 5.33 -15.52 3.13
CA ASP A 189 6.40 -15.20 2.18
C ASP A 189 6.18 -13.78 1.62
N PHE A 190 4.92 -13.36 1.43
CA PHE A 190 4.58 -12.01 0.99
C PHE A 190 3.35 -11.46 1.73
N THR A 191 3.45 -10.23 2.23
CA THR A 191 2.36 -9.50 2.87
C THR A 191 2.24 -8.12 2.26
N LEU A 192 1.03 -7.73 1.85
CA LEU A 192 0.70 -6.37 1.44
C LEU A 192 -0.26 -5.74 2.44
N PHE A 193 0.04 -4.52 2.87
CA PHE A 193 -0.88 -3.66 3.61
C PHE A 193 -1.06 -2.34 2.85
N GLU A 194 -2.31 -1.96 2.60
CA GLU A 194 -2.69 -0.70 1.96
C GLU A 194 -3.15 0.31 3.02
N TYR A 195 -2.54 1.49 3.03
CA TYR A 195 -2.92 2.61 3.86
C TYR A 195 -3.38 3.78 2.99
N PHE A 196 -4.69 3.93 2.85
CA PHE A 196 -5.30 4.95 1.97
C PHE A 196 -5.78 6.21 2.68
N GLN A 197 -5.51 6.33 3.99
CA GLN A 197 -5.95 7.50 4.77
C GLN A 197 -5.19 8.77 4.40
N THR A 198 -3.99 8.64 3.83
CA THR A 198 -3.16 9.74 3.31
C THR A 198 -3.83 10.44 2.14
N ASP A 199 -4.24 9.69 1.10
CA ASP A 199 -5.01 10.23 -0.03
C ASP A 199 -6.31 10.90 0.44
N ARG A 200 -7.10 10.23 1.30
CA ARG A 200 -8.33 10.82 1.85
C ARG A 200 -8.08 12.12 2.61
N ALA A 201 -6.96 12.23 3.32
CA ALA A 201 -6.60 13.44 4.06
C ALA A 201 -6.16 14.56 3.13
N GLY A 202 -5.38 14.26 2.09
CA GLY A 202 -4.95 15.26 1.11
C GLY A 202 -6.11 15.82 0.27
N HIS A 203 -7.05 14.97 -0.18
CA HIS A 203 -8.31 15.44 -0.80
C HIS A 203 -9.15 16.31 0.13
N GLY A 204 -9.11 16.03 1.43
CA GLY A 204 -9.82 16.82 2.44
C GLY A 204 -9.20 18.21 2.68
N GLY A 205 -7.89 18.37 2.50
CA GLY A 205 -7.16 19.62 2.70
C GLY A 205 -7.10 20.13 4.16
N ASP A 206 -7.66 19.42 5.12
CA ASP A 206 -7.65 19.83 6.54
C ASP A 206 -6.28 19.55 7.16
N THR A 207 -5.53 20.62 7.46
CA THR A 207 -4.17 20.53 8.01
C THR A 207 -4.10 19.75 9.33
N GLN A 208 -5.12 19.81 10.19
CA GLN A 208 -5.12 19.07 11.45
C GLN A 208 -5.36 17.57 11.19
N VAL A 209 -6.25 17.23 10.26
CA VAL A 209 -6.47 15.85 9.83
C VAL A 209 -5.21 15.28 9.18
N ILE A 210 -4.58 16.03 8.27
CA ILE A 210 -3.32 15.64 7.61
C ILE A 210 -2.22 15.38 8.65
N ARG A 211 -1.99 16.30 9.59
CA ARG A 211 -0.98 16.13 10.65
C ARG A 211 -1.27 14.90 11.53
N ARG A 212 -2.53 14.64 11.87
CA ARG A 212 -2.93 13.45 12.63
C ARG A 212 -2.66 12.17 11.85
N VAL A 213 -3.11 12.09 10.60
CA VAL A 213 -2.95 10.92 9.72
C VAL A 213 -1.46 10.60 9.50
N LEU A 214 -0.64 11.63 9.29
CA LEU A 214 0.80 11.49 9.15
C LEU A 214 1.44 11.03 10.47
N GLY A 215 1.04 11.57 11.62
CA GLY A 215 1.53 11.13 12.92
C GLY A 215 1.16 9.68 13.26
N GLU A 216 -0.06 9.26 12.95
CA GLU A 216 -0.51 7.87 13.12
C GLU A 216 0.27 6.92 12.20
N LEU A 217 0.47 7.29 10.93
CA LEU A 217 1.30 6.52 10.00
C LEU A 217 2.76 6.44 10.46
N ASP A 218 3.30 7.52 11.04
CA ASP A 218 4.68 7.58 11.53
C ASP A 218 4.92 6.67 12.73
N GLU A 219 4.00 6.69 13.71
CA GLU A 219 4.06 5.78 14.87
C GLU A 219 3.99 4.32 14.42
N PHE A 220 3.10 4.01 13.46
CA PHE A 220 2.99 2.68 12.86
C PHE A 220 4.26 2.28 12.12
N LEU A 221 4.79 3.16 11.27
CA LEU A 221 6.01 2.93 10.50
C LEU A 221 7.23 2.71 11.39
N GLY A 222 7.36 3.47 12.48
CA GLY A 222 8.47 3.34 13.43
C GLY A 222 8.63 1.91 13.99
N VAL A 223 7.53 1.18 14.13
CA VAL A 223 7.53 -0.24 14.55
C VAL A 223 7.89 -1.20 13.43
N LEU A 224 7.66 -0.84 12.17
CA LEU A 224 7.96 -1.67 11.01
C LEU A 224 9.42 -1.54 10.53
N LEU A 225 10.07 -0.40 10.77
CA LEU A 225 11.45 -0.14 10.33
C LEU A 225 12.50 -1.16 10.81
N PRO A 226 12.36 -1.83 11.97
CA PRO A 226 13.23 -2.94 12.35
C PRO A 226 12.99 -4.25 11.60
N PHE A 227 11.83 -4.45 10.94
CA PHE A 227 11.50 -5.69 10.21
C PHE A 227 12.59 -6.15 9.23
N PRO A 228 13.14 -5.31 8.34
CA PRO A 228 14.17 -5.72 7.38
C PRO A 228 15.57 -5.93 8.00
N CYS A 229 15.75 -5.74 9.32
CA CYS A 229 17.02 -6.00 9.99
C CYS A 229 17.26 -7.49 10.31
N GLU A 230 16.21 -8.32 10.23
CA GLU A 230 16.35 -9.78 10.36
C GLU A 230 16.65 -10.42 8.99
N ASP A 231 17.49 -11.46 9.00
CA ASP A 231 17.91 -12.16 7.79
C ASP A 231 16.70 -12.72 7.01
N GLY A 232 16.72 -12.52 5.69
CA GLY A 232 15.65 -12.99 4.79
C GLY A 232 14.40 -12.11 4.77
N ARG A 233 14.38 -10.99 5.49
CA ARG A 233 13.25 -10.04 5.46
C ARG A 233 13.48 -8.88 4.51
N LEU A 234 12.42 -8.50 3.81
CA LEU A 234 12.38 -7.38 2.88
C LEU A 234 11.22 -6.45 3.24
N PHE A 235 11.50 -5.18 3.45
CA PHE A 235 10.48 -4.14 3.61
C PHE A 235 10.43 -3.26 2.37
N ILE A 236 9.24 -3.00 1.86
CA ILE A 236 9.00 -2.09 0.74
C ILE A 236 7.96 -1.05 1.15
N LEU A 237 8.20 0.21 0.77
CA LEU A 237 7.20 1.27 0.82
C LEU A 237 7.07 1.90 -0.56
N THR A 238 5.84 2.03 -1.04
CA THR A 238 5.56 2.73 -2.31
C THR A 238 4.18 3.38 -2.31
N SER A 239 3.93 4.22 -3.29
CA SER A 239 2.61 4.73 -3.67
C SER A 239 2.33 4.45 -5.14
N ASP A 240 1.13 4.77 -5.60
CA ASP A 240 0.65 4.73 -6.98
C ASP A 240 0.45 6.14 -7.57
N HIS A 241 0.28 7.16 -6.74
CA HIS A 241 0.32 8.57 -7.12
C HIS A 241 0.71 9.49 -5.95
N GLY A 242 0.98 10.77 -6.24
CA GLY A 242 1.13 11.82 -5.23
C GLY A 242 -0.20 12.51 -4.91
N ASN A 243 -0.29 13.08 -3.70
CA ASN A 243 -1.39 13.90 -3.21
C ASN A 243 -0.99 14.64 -1.93
N ILE A 244 -0.69 13.91 -0.85
CA ILE A 244 -0.52 14.50 0.49
C ILE A 244 0.75 15.36 0.65
N GLU A 245 1.71 15.23 -0.25
CA GLU A 245 2.99 15.95 -0.20
C GLU A 245 2.90 17.41 -0.68
N ASP A 246 1.76 17.85 -1.20
CA ASP A 246 1.58 19.20 -1.73
C ASP A 246 0.32 19.84 -1.15
N SER A 247 0.48 20.76 -0.19
CA SER A 247 -0.64 21.45 0.45
C SER A 247 -1.27 22.54 -0.43
N SER A 248 -0.72 22.83 -1.61
CA SER A 248 -1.27 23.84 -2.52
C SER A 248 -2.43 23.32 -3.38
N THR A 249 -2.60 22.00 -3.42
CA THR A 249 -3.66 21.31 -4.15
C THR A 249 -4.37 20.31 -3.24
N HIS A 250 -5.64 20.04 -3.54
CA HIS A 250 -6.38 18.95 -2.93
C HIS A 250 -6.48 17.75 -3.89
N GLY A 251 -6.00 17.88 -5.12
CA GLY A 251 -5.98 16.80 -6.11
C GLY A 251 -4.66 16.04 -6.12
N HIS A 252 -4.54 15.09 -7.05
CA HIS A 252 -3.28 14.38 -7.25
C HIS A 252 -2.23 15.29 -7.89
N THR A 253 -0.96 14.90 -7.76
CA THR A 253 0.18 15.63 -8.32
C THR A 253 0.86 14.85 -9.45
N GLU A 254 1.72 15.52 -10.21
CA GLU A 254 2.63 14.89 -11.18
C GLU A 254 3.97 14.48 -10.53
N ASN A 255 4.10 14.60 -9.21
CA ASN A 255 5.33 14.24 -8.52
C ASN A 255 5.61 12.75 -8.68
N PRO A 256 6.89 12.35 -8.80
CA PRO A 256 7.25 10.94 -8.74
C PRO A 256 6.84 10.38 -7.37
N VAL A 257 6.56 9.08 -7.32
CA VAL A 257 6.22 8.40 -6.07
C VAL A 257 7.46 7.75 -5.47
N PRO A 258 7.53 7.58 -4.14
CA PRO A 258 8.66 6.93 -3.52
C PRO A 258 8.64 5.43 -3.80
N PHE A 259 9.79 4.86 -4.10
CA PHE A 259 10.05 3.44 -4.00
C PHE A 259 11.18 3.21 -3.00
N VAL A 260 10.83 2.69 -1.83
CA VAL A 260 11.78 2.30 -0.78
C VAL A 260 11.82 0.77 -0.76
N ALA A 261 13.03 0.21 -0.69
CA ALA A 261 13.22 -1.22 -0.43
C ALA A 261 14.37 -1.40 0.57
N LEU A 262 14.19 -2.15 1.66
CA LEU A 262 15.18 -2.37 2.71
C LEU A 262 15.31 -3.87 3.01
N GLY A 263 16.51 -4.35 3.32
CA GLY A 263 16.75 -5.76 3.66
C GLY A 263 17.04 -6.65 2.43
N ALA A 264 16.59 -7.90 2.49
CA ALA A 264 16.91 -8.94 1.50
C ALA A 264 16.46 -8.56 0.08
N GLY A 265 17.38 -8.57 -0.90
CA GLY A 265 17.06 -8.24 -2.30
C GLY A 265 16.84 -6.75 -2.60
N ALA A 266 16.92 -5.87 -1.60
CA ALA A 266 16.64 -4.44 -1.75
C ALA A 266 17.50 -3.74 -2.81
N ALA A 267 18.81 -4.01 -2.83
CA ALA A 267 19.73 -3.38 -3.78
C ALA A 267 19.38 -3.70 -5.24
N GLU A 268 18.93 -4.93 -5.51
CA GLU A 268 18.50 -5.35 -6.84
C GLU A 268 17.20 -4.66 -7.26
N LEU A 269 16.21 -4.62 -6.36
CA LEU A 269 14.94 -3.93 -6.61
C LEU A 269 15.15 -2.43 -6.89
N ARG A 270 15.93 -1.74 -6.05
CA ARG A 270 16.26 -0.31 -6.25
C ARG A 270 16.98 -0.03 -7.58
N ARG A 271 17.65 -1.02 -8.18
CA ARG A 271 18.27 -0.87 -9.50
C ARG A 271 17.26 -1.08 -10.65
N LYS A 272 16.27 -1.95 -10.47
CA LYS A 272 15.33 -2.36 -11.52
C LYS A 272 14.09 -1.47 -11.59
N VAL A 273 13.54 -1.05 -10.45
CA VAL A 273 12.26 -0.36 -10.39
C VAL A 273 12.42 1.12 -10.75
N ARG A 274 11.78 1.56 -11.83
CA ARG A 274 11.79 2.96 -12.31
C ARG A 274 10.39 3.52 -12.52
N SER A 275 9.38 2.67 -12.56
CA SER A 275 7.97 3.00 -12.73
C SER A 275 7.09 1.99 -11.99
N LEU A 276 5.78 2.31 -11.85
CA LEU A 276 4.82 1.38 -11.24
C LEU A 276 4.81 0.00 -11.90
N THR A 277 5.00 -0.06 -13.22
CA THR A 277 4.97 -1.31 -13.98
C THR A 277 6.16 -2.22 -13.70
N ASP A 278 7.25 -1.69 -13.13
CA ASP A 278 8.44 -2.48 -12.83
C ASP A 278 8.34 -3.21 -11.48
N ILE A 279 7.44 -2.78 -10.58
CA ILE A 279 7.35 -3.27 -9.20
C ILE A 279 7.04 -4.77 -9.16
N THR A 280 5.91 -5.17 -9.73
CA THR A 280 5.47 -6.58 -9.70
C THR A 280 6.45 -7.52 -10.42
N PRO A 281 6.91 -7.23 -11.66
CA PRO A 281 7.90 -8.08 -12.33
C PRO A 281 9.21 -8.24 -11.55
N ALA A 282 9.77 -7.14 -11.04
CA ALA A 282 11.03 -7.18 -10.29
C ALA A 282 10.88 -7.92 -8.95
N LEU A 283 9.75 -7.75 -8.26
CA LEU A 283 9.42 -8.51 -7.06
C LEU A 283 9.33 -10.01 -7.34
N LEU A 284 8.62 -10.40 -8.39
CA LEU A 284 8.42 -11.81 -8.75
C LEU A 284 9.73 -12.54 -9.11
N GLU A 285 10.80 -11.85 -9.47
CA GLU A 285 12.13 -12.49 -9.65
C GLU A 285 12.72 -13.03 -8.34
N LEU A 286 12.28 -12.50 -7.19
CA LEU A 286 12.66 -12.99 -5.86
C LEU A 286 11.91 -14.27 -5.46
N TYR A 287 10.85 -14.62 -6.21
CA TYR A 287 9.94 -15.74 -5.97
C TYR A 287 9.94 -16.70 -7.17
N PRO A 288 11.06 -17.37 -7.50
CA PRO A 288 11.17 -18.24 -8.68
C PRO A 288 10.25 -19.45 -8.64
#